data_AF-A0A7W4D6F8-F1
#
_entry.id   AF-A0A7W4D6F8-F1
#
_cell.length_a   1.000
_cell.length_b   1.000
_cell.length_c   1.000
_cell.angle_alpha   90.00
_cell.angle_beta   90.00
_cell.angle_gamma   90.00
#
_symmetry.space_group_name_H-M   'P 1'
#
loop_
_entity.id
_entity.type
_entity.pdbx_description
1 polymer ?
#
loop_
_entity_poly.entity_id
_entity_poly.type
_entity_poly.pdbx_seq_one_letter_code
_entity_poly.pdbx_strand_id
1 'polypeptide(L)'
;MKPAVEILGDRSLPPGFSHPHASEEARAIAEAGMILRVQVGSGVHGTSISGQDDRDEMGICLEPARFVTGIARVPSGIDGAGEVDFEQYQRHTVWDQPGGLANRSGAGDLDVVIYAARKWSRLALAGNPTVLLALFVPDEEVVFRNRVGAELVDNAHRFVSKLAAARFLGYLQSQRAAMTGEVGAHTNRPELVAVHGYDTKYAMHALRLGVQGVELLTTGRITLPVPAADGDYLRQVRRGEVGLGEVIDRIDEAAARLAVLRDSTALPAEPDRRWVDDWLHRSYTWYWAG
;
A
#
# COMPACT_ATOMS: atom_id res chain seq x y z
N MET A 1 17.59 -7.41 14.37
CA MET A 1 16.79 -6.27 13.88
C MET A 1 16.54 -5.36 15.07
N LYS A 2 16.65 -4.03 14.92
CA LYS A 2 16.31 -3.10 16.01
C LYS A 2 14.78 -3.20 16.25
N PRO A 3 14.31 -3.35 17.50
CA PRO A 3 12.89 -3.34 17.80
C PRO A 3 12.23 -2.03 17.35
N ALA A 4 11.02 -2.13 16.85
CA ALA A 4 10.19 -0.99 16.49
C ALA A 4 9.86 -0.16 17.75
N VAL A 5 9.95 1.16 17.63
CA VAL A 5 9.69 2.10 18.72
C VAL A 5 8.31 2.74 18.60
N GLU A 6 7.67 3.13 19.70
CA GLU A 6 6.43 3.90 19.60
C GLU A 6 6.69 5.30 19.04
N ILE A 7 5.84 5.74 18.11
CA ILE A 7 5.87 7.04 17.46
C ILE A 7 4.45 7.61 17.54
N LEU A 8 4.22 8.53 18.47
CA LEU A 8 2.88 9.03 18.78
C LEU A 8 2.60 10.36 18.05
N GLY A 9 2.73 10.35 16.72
CA GLY A 9 2.39 11.51 15.89
C GLY A 9 0.89 11.67 15.66
N ASP A 10 0.53 12.48 14.66
CA ASP A 10 -0.85 12.89 14.43
C ASP A 10 -1.73 11.75 13.86
N ARG A 11 -2.89 11.58 14.48
CA ARG A 11 -3.91 10.60 14.09
C ARG A 11 -5.05 11.23 13.29
N SER A 12 -5.06 12.56 13.14
CA SER A 12 -6.12 13.28 12.46
C SER A 12 -6.19 12.90 10.97
N LEU A 13 -7.40 12.64 10.50
CA LEU A 13 -7.74 12.29 9.14
C LEU A 13 -8.62 13.39 8.55
N PRO A 14 -8.54 13.66 7.23
CA PRO A 14 -9.39 14.64 6.60
C PRO A 14 -10.88 14.30 6.81
N PRO A 15 -11.81 15.26 6.73
CA PRO A 15 -13.22 15.00 6.96
C PRO A 15 -13.81 14.00 5.96
N GLY A 16 -14.97 13.46 6.30
CA GLY A 16 -15.70 12.57 5.41
C GLY A 16 -16.03 13.19 4.04
N PHE A 17 -16.27 12.33 3.04
CA PHE A 17 -16.62 12.69 1.67
C PHE A 17 -17.76 11.81 1.14
N SER A 18 -18.37 12.19 0.00
CA SER A 18 -19.40 11.40 -0.68
C SER A 18 -18.78 10.20 -1.42
N HIS A 19 -18.26 9.24 -0.64
CA HIS A 19 -17.63 8.01 -1.11
C HIS A 19 -17.92 6.88 -0.10
N PRO A 20 -18.16 5.62 -0.54
CA PRO A 20 -18.58 4.53 0.34
C PRO A 20 -17.63 4.26 1.53
N HIS A 21 -16.34 4.56 1.37
CA HIS A 21 -15.33 4.37 2.41
C HIS A 21 -14.87 5.69 3.05
N ALA A 22 -15.66 6.76 2.96
CA ALA A 22 -15.27 8.07 3.44
C ALA A 22 -16.34 8.74 4.29
N SER A 23 -17.26 8.01 4.93
CA SER A 23 -18.17 8.65 5.90
C SER A 23 -17.43 9.19 7.12
N GLU A 24 -18.06 10.13 7.82
CA GLU A 24 -17.51 10.71 9.04
C GLU A 24 -17.39 9.67 10.16
N GLU A 25 -18.32 8.71 10.22
CA GLU A 25 -18.27 7.57 11.13
C GLU A 25 -17.10 6.64 10.81
N ALA A 26 -16.83 6.39 9.53
CA ALA A 26 -15.66 5.61 9.11
C ALA A 26 -14.35 6.32 9.50
N ARG A 27 -14.29 7.65 9.34
CA ARG A 27 -13.17 8.48 9.78
C ARG A 27 -12.96 8.34 11.29
N ALA A 28 -14.00 8.54 12.09
CA ALA A 28 -13.93 8.46 13.54
C ALA A 28 -13.48 7.09 14.04
N ILE A 29 -13.95 6.00 13.42
CA ILE A 29 -13.49 4.63 13.71
C ILE A 29 -12.00 4.48 13.41
N ALA A 30 -11.57 4.91 12.21
CA ALA A 30 -10.18 4.81 11.76
C ALA A 30 -9.24 5.60 12.67
N GLU A 31 -9.62 6.83 13.06
CA GLU A 31 -8.85 7.66 13.98
C GLU A 31 -8.72 7.01 15.35
N ALA A 32 -9.85 6.61 15.97
CA ALA A 32 -9.89 6.07 17.33
C ALA A 32 -9.19 4.71 17.46
N GLY A 33 -9.26 3.88 16.42
CA GLY A 33 -8.66 2.55 16.40
C GLY A 33 -7.24 2.50 15.87
N MET A 34 -6.67 3.60 15.37
CA MET A 34 -5.37 3.61 14.69
C MET A 34 -4.26 2.96 15.53
N ILE A 35 -3.52 2.03 14.93
CA ILE A 35 -2.34 1.38 15.53
C ILE A 35 -1.05 1.69 14.76
N LEU A 36 -1.18 1.98 13.46
CA LEU A 36 -0.08 2.29 12.54
C LEU A 36 -0.57 3.23 11.45
N ARG A 37 0.24 4.22 11.09
CA ARG A 37 0.09 5.10 9.91
C ARG A 37 1.47 5.48 9.42
N VAL A 38 1.70 5.28 8.13
CA VAL A 38 3.00 5.44 7.48
C VAL A 38 2.82 6.16 6.16
N GLN A 39 3.86 6.85 5.71
CA GLN A 39 3.94 7.30 4.32
C GLN A 39 4.26 6.10 3.41
N VAL A 40 3.61 6.00 2.25
CA VAL A 40 3.79 4.92 1.26
C VAL A 40 3.97 5.45 -0.17
N GLY A 41 4.15 6.76 -0.31
CA GLY A 41 4.20 7.45 -1.60
C GLY A 41 5.54 7.33 -2.32
N SER A 42 5.61 7.96 -3.48
CA SER A 42 6.79 7.92 -4.36
C SER A 42 8.08 8.43 -3.69
N GLY A 43 7.96 9.32 -2.70
CA GLY A 43 9.05 9.80 -1.84
C GLY A 43 9.65 8.71 -0.96
N VAL A 44 8.83 7.88 -0.31
CA VAL A 44 9.28 6.76 0.55
C VAL A 44 10.00 5.67 -0.26
N HIS A 45 9.61 5.50 -1.52
CA HIS A 45 10.32 4.61 -2.44
C HIS A 45 11.63 5.21 -2.97
N GLY A 46 11.89 6.51 -2.74
CA GLY A 46 13.01 7.24 -3.29
C GLY A 46 12.90 7.47 -4.80
N THR A 47 11.69 7.48 -5.35
CA THR A 47 11.41 7.57 -6.80
C THR A 47 10.84 8.93 -7.23
N SER A 48 10.76 9.89 -6.31
CA SER A 48 10.24 11.22 -6.61
C SER A 48 11.16 12.02 -7.54
N ILE A 49 10.53 12.91 -8.32
CA ILE A 49 11.22 13.94 -9.12
C ILE A 49 10.93 15.26 -8.40
N SER A 50 11.99 15.89 -7.89
CA SER A 50 12.02 17.11 -7.04
C SER A 50 10.74 17.95 -6.85
N GLY A 51 10.33 18.12 -5.58
CA GLY A 51 9.62 19.31 -5.07
C GLY A 51 8.08 19.33 -5.16
N GLN A 52 7.44 18.22 -5.52
CA GLN A 52 6.01 18.17 -5.84
C GLN A 52 5.35 16.83 -5.46
N ASP A 53 5.69 16.27 -4.29
CA ASP A 53 5.17 14.96 -3.92
C ASP A 53 3.75 15.08 -3.34
N ASP A 54 2.83 14.32 -3.92
CA ASP A 54 1.60 13.89 -3.27
C ASP A 54 1.96 13.07 -2.02
N ARG A 55 1.26 13.33 -0.91
CA ARG A 55 1.48 12.59 0.33
C ARG A 55 0.55 11.38 0.34
N ASP A 56 1.06 10.22 -0.04
CA ASP A 56 0.33 8.97 0.11
C ASP A 56 0.59 8.35 1.48
N GLU A 57 -0.48 7.99 2.18
CA GLU A 57 -0.41 7.37 3.50
C GLU A 57 -1.28 6.13 3.60
N MET A 58 -0.75 5.15 4.33
CA MET A 58 -1.45 3.93 4.66
C MET A 58 -1.42 3.71 6.16
N GLY A 59 -2.53 3.23 6.71
CA GLY A 59 -2.59 2.84 8.11
C GLY A 59 -3.47 1.63 8.36
N ILE A 60 -3.48 1.25 9.63
CA ILE A 60 -4.20 0.11 10.18
C ILE A 60 -4.89 0.57 11.45
N CYS A 61 -6.16 0.19 11.62
CA CYS A 61 -6.95 0.49 12.80
C CYS A 61 -7.66 -0.76 13.32
N LEU A 62 -7.99 -0.75 14.62
CA LEU A 62 -8.84 -1.72 15.28
C LEU A 62 -10.28 -1.19 15.34
N GLU A 63 -11.23 -1.96 14.81
CA GLU A 63 -12.65 -1.65 14.87
C GLU A 63 -13.23 -1.79 16.30
N PRO A 64 -14.23 -0.98 16.68
CA PRO A 64 -15.03 -1.20 17.88
C PRO A 64 -15.74 -2.56 17.86
N ALA A 65 -15.96 -3.17 19.03
CA ALA A 65 -16.51 -4.53 19.16
C ALA A 65 -17.77 -4.79 18.32
N ARG A 66 -18.71 -3.83 18.28
CA ARG A 66 -19.96 -3.96 17.52
C ARG A 66 -19.80 -4.14 16.00
N PHE A 67 -18.66 -3.74 15.42
CA PHE A 67 -18.33 -3.93 13.99
C PHE A 67 -17.62 -5.27 13.71
N VAL A 68 -17.12 -5.92 14.77
CA VAL A 68 -16.41 -7.20 14.67
C VAL A 68 -17.33 -8.36 15.06
N THR A 69 -18.05 -8.23 16.17
CA THR A 69 -18.92 -9.28 16.72
C THR A 69 -20.41 -9.01 16.47
N GLY A 70 -20.77 -7.81 16.02
CA GLY A 70 -22.13 -7.41 15.72
C GLY A 70 -22.35 -7.12 14.23
N ILE A 71 -23.50 -6.53 13.92
CA ILE A 71 -23.92 -6.16 12.55
C ILE A 71 -23.82 -4.66 12.29
N ALA A 72 -23.01 -3.93 13.07
CA ALA A 72 -22.89 -2.49 12.90
C ALA A 72 -22.27 -2.13 11.54
N ARG A 73 -22.79 -1.08 10.93
CA ARG A 73 -22.38 -0.56 9.62
C ARG A 73 -22.13 0.94 9.71
N VAL A 74 -21.49 1.51 8.69
CA VAL A 74 -21.28 2.96 8.55
C VAL A 74 -22.07 3.49 7.36
N PRO A 75 -22.47 4.78 7.35
CA PRO A 75 -23.05 5.39 6.16
C PRO A 75 -22.12 5.29 4.95
N SER A 76 -22.71 5.16 3.76
CA SER A 76 -22.00 5.19 2.47
C SER A 76 -21.70 6.63 2.06
N GLY A 77 -20.69 7.24 2.69
CA GLY A 77 -20.31 8.64 2.45
C GLY A 77 -21.20 9.66 3.16
N ILE A 78 -20.98 10.95 2.88
CA ILE A 78 -21.69 12.07 3.56
C ILE A 78 -23.16 12.22 3.15
N ASP A 79 -23.51 11.93 1.90
CA ASP A 79 -24.90 12.03 1.40
C ASP A 79 -25.70 10.73 1.64
N GLY A 80 -25.24 9.90 2.59
CA GLY A 80 -25.50 8.47 2.71
C GLY A 80 -26.97 8.04 2.68
N ALA A 81 -27.48 7.67 1.49
CA ALA A 81 -28.76 6.99 1.32
C ALA A 81 -28.71 5.49 1.69
N GLY A 82 -27.55 4.95 2.05
CA GLY A 82 -27.34 3.55 2.42
C GLY A 82 -26.14 3.33 3.32
N GLU A 83 -25.94 2.08 3.77
CA GLU A 83 -24.88 1.69 4.70
C GLU A 83 -23.95 0.62 4.09
N VAL A 84 -22.70 0.60 4.54
CA VAL A 84 -21.68 -0.39 4.17
C VAL A 84 -20.94 -0.92 5.39
N ASP A 85 -20.33 -2.10 5.24
CA ASP A 85 -19.45 -2.64 6.28
C ASP A 85 -18.18 -1.80 6.37
N PHE A 86 -17.71 -1.53 7.59
CA PHE A 86 -16.45 -0.82 7.79
C PHE A 86 -15.27 -1.77 7.55
N GLU A 87 -14.65 -1.61 6.39
CA GLU A 87 -13.48 -2.38 5.96
C GLU A 87 -12.24 -1.47 5.84
N GLN A 88 -12.44 -0.18 5.57
CA GLN A 88 -11.41 0.85 5.50
C GLN A 88 -12.03 2.24 5.54
N TYR A 89 -11.22 3.23 5.90
CA TYR A 89 -11.43 4.63 5.56
C TYR A 89 -10.49 5.02 4.42
N GLN A 90 -10.98 5.68 3.37
CA GLN A 90 -10.18 6.15 2.23
C GLN A 90 -10.59 7.57 1.84
N ARG A 91 -9.59 8.44 1.69
CA ARG A 91 -9.81 9.84 1.38
C ARG A 91 -8.66 10.44 0.59
N HIS A 92 -9.00 11.20 -0.44
CA HIS A 92 -8.05 12.00 -1.21
C HIS A 92 -8.48 13.45 -1.08
N THR A 93 -7.64 14.36 -0.59
CA THR A 93 -8.03 15.77 -0.37
C THR A 93 -8.40 16.50 -1.66
N VAL A 94 -7.85 16.06 -2.79
CA VAL A 94 -8.17 16.60 -4.12
C VAL A 94 -9.67 16.49 -4.48
N TRP A 95 -10.41 15.58 -3.84
CA TRP A 95 -11.86 15.46 -4.03
C TRP A 95 -12.65 16.69 -3.57
N ASP A 96 -12.06 17.57 -2.75
CA ASP A 96 -12.73 18.80 -2.30
C ASP A 96 -12.78 19.88 -3.37
N GLN A 97 -12.00 19.73 -4.44
CA GLN A 97 -11.99 20.63 -5.56
C GLN A 97 -13.15 20.34 -6.53
N PRO A 98 -13.59 21.32 -7.34
CA PRO A 98 -14.52 21.08 -8.43
C PRO A 98 -14.05 19.88 -9.29
N GLY A 99 -14.96 18.94 -9.56
CA GLY A 99 -14.63 17.66 -10.21
C GLY A 99 -14.70 16.45 -9.27
N GLY A 100 -14.60 16.65 -7.95
CA GLY A 100 -14.87 15.62 -6.96
C GLY A 100 -14.01 14.37 -7.14
N LEU A 101 -14.66 13.19 -7.15
CA LEU A 101 -14.00 11.89 -7.31
C LEU A 101 -13.24 11.72 -8.63
N ALA A 102 -13.49 12.56 -9.65
CA ALA A 102 -12.78 12.48 -10.93
C ALA A 102 -11.37 13.12 -10.87
N ASN A 103 -11.09 13.89 -9.82
CA ASN A 103 -9.81 14.58 -9.66
C ASN A 103 -8.68 13.59 -9.38
N ARG A 104 -7.49 13.92 -9.89
CA ARG A 104 -6.27 13.16 -9.67
C ARG A 104 -5.36 13.94 -8.74
N SER A 105 -4.82 13.26 -7.73
CA SER A 105 -3.93 13.86 -6.75
C SER A 105 -2.66 14.39 -7.40
N GLY A 106 -2.20 15.53 -6.91
CA GLY A 106 -0.97 16.18 -7.29
C GLY A 106 -0.23 16.75 -6.08
N ALA A 107 0.69 17.67 -6.34
CA ALA A 107 1.55 18.26 -5.32
C ALA A 107 0.72 18.91 -4.19
N GLY A 108 0.97 18.47 -2.95
CA GLY A 108 0.30 19.01 -1.76
C GLY A 108 -1.03 18.34 -1.40
N ASP A 109 -1.53 17.41 -2.22
CA ASP A 109 -2.66 16.57 -1.87
C ASP A 109 -2.25 15.44 -0.91
N LEU A 110 -3.19 15.03 -0.05
CA LEU A 110 -3.07 13.87 0.81
C LEU A 110 -4.03 12.77 0.35
N ASP A 111 -3.46 11.61 0.03
CA ASP A 111 -4.17 10.37 -0.27
C ASP A 111 -3.96 9.41 0.90
N VAL A 112 -5.00 9.18 1.70
CA VAL A 112 -4.93 8.34 2.89
C VAL A 112 -5.87 7.15 2.81
N VAL A 113 -5.37 5.98 3.17
CA VAL A 113 -6.18 4.78 3.39
C VAL A 113 -5.84 4.14 4.75
N ILE A 114 -6.83 4.00 5.62
CA ILE A 114 -6.72 3.31 6.89
C ILE A 114 -7.55 2.04 6.84
N TYR A 115 -6.91 0.88 6.84
CA TYR A 115 -7.59 -0.42 6.79
C TYR A 115 -8.03 -0.87 8.18
N ALA A 116 -9.17 -1.55 8.25
CA ALA A 116 -9.46 -2.43 9.39
C ALA A 116 -8.37 -3.52 9.51
N ALA A 117 -7.90 -3.81 10.72
CA ALA A 117 -6.80 -4.73 10.95
C ALA A 117 -7.08 -6.14 10.39
N ARG A 118 -8.33 -6.61 10.45
CA ARG A 118 -8.75 -7.88 9.81
C ARG A 118 -8.60 -7.86 8.29
N LYS A 119 -9.05 -6.79 7.63
CA LYS A 119 -8.90 -6.63 6.18
C LYS A 119 -7.44 -6.58 5.78
N TRP A 120 -6.68 -5.73 6.45
CA TRP A 120 -5.24 -5.58 6.18
C TRP A 120 -4.52 -6.91 6.36
N SER A 121 -4.78 -7.64 7.46
CA SER A 121 -4.15 -8.93 7.74
C SER A 121 -4.46 -9.97 6.66
N ARG A 122 -5.71 -10.05 6.20
CA ARG A 122 -6.09 -10.93 5.08
C ARG A 122 -5.34 -10.59 3.79
N LEU A 123 -5.17 -9.31 3.48
CA LEU A 123 -4.42 -8.87 2.30
C LEU A 123 -2.91 -9.15 2.45
N ALA A 124 -2.34 -8.88 3.62
CA ALA A 124 -0.92 -9.09 3.93
C ALA A 124 -0.56 -10.59 3.92
N LEU A 125 -1.38 -11.45 4.55
CA LEU A 125 -1.24 -12.91 4.50
C LEU A 125 -1.33 -13.45 3.07
N ALA A 126 -2.12 -12.81 2.22
CA ALA A 126 -2.21 -13.17 0.80
C ALA A 126 -1.02 -12.67 -0.04
N GLY A 127 -0.06 -11.96 0.56
CA GLY A 127 1.13 -11.45 -0.11
C GLY A 127 0.92 -10.18 -0.91
N ASN A 128 -0.11 -9.38 -0.61
CA ASN A 128 -0.40 -8.16 -1.37
C ASN A 128 0.76 -7.14 -1.23
N PRO A 129 1.39 -6.71 -2.35
CA PRO A 129 2.60 -5.90 -2.31
C PRO A 129 2.38 -4.54 -1.66
N THR A 130 1.23 -3.90 -1.94
CA THR A 130 0.93 -2.55 -1.46
C THR A 130 0.80 -2.50 0.05
N VAL A 131 0.04 -3.43 0.64
CA VAL A 131 -0.22 -3.41 2.09
C VAL A 131 0.98 -3.91 2.92
N LEU A 132 1.82 -4.77 2.35
CA LEU A 132 3.02 -5.27 3.01
C LEU A 132 4.08 -4.18 3.24
N LEU A 133 4.10 -3.13 2.39
CA LEU A 133 5.05 -2.03 2.54
C LEU A 133 5.00 -1.40 3.93
N ALA A 134 3.82 -1.31 4.55
CA ALA A 134 3.64 -0.73 5.86
C ALA A 134 4.49 -1.38 6.97
N LEU A 135 4.92 -2.62 6.79
CA LEU A 135 5.77 -3.36 7.74
C LEU A 135 7.27 -3.05 7.59
N PHE A 136 7.65 -2.39 6.51
CA PHE A 136 9.05 -2.14 6.14
C PHE A 136 9.40 -0.65 6.01
N VAL A 137 8.43 0.23 6.24
CA VAL A 137 8.65 1.69 6.23
C VAL A 137 9.62 2.07 7.37
N PRO A 138 10.67 2.86 7.09
CA PRO A 138 11.62 3.29 8.12
C PRO A 138 10.97 4.27 9.10
N ASP A 139 11.53 4.36 10.31
CA ASP A 139 10.92 5.10 11.44
C ASP A 139 10.66 6.59 11.12
N GLU A 140 11.53 7.22 10.33
CA GLU A 140 11.40 8.61 9.88
C GLU A 140 10.18 8.88 9.00
N GLU A 141 9.62 7.85 8.36
CA GLU A 141 8.44 7.92 7.49
C GLU A 141 7.16 7.43 8.19
N VAL A 142 7.26 7.12 9.49
CA VAL A 142 6.11 6.72 10.32
C VAL A 142 5.43 7.98 10.86
N VAL A 143 4.13 8.10 10.60
CA VAL A 143 3.29 9.19 11.12
C VAL A 143 2.77 8.83 12.52
N PHE A 144 2.32 7.59 12.70
CA PHE A 144 1.84 7.09 13.98
C PHE A 144 2.13 5.59 14.12
N ARG A 145 2.57 5.15 15.30
CA ARG A 145 2.75 3.75 15.67
C ARG A 145 2.68 3.62 17.19
N ASN A 146 1.64 2.97 17.70
CA ASN A 146 1.59 2.62 19.12
C ASN A 146 2.25 1.25 19.36
N ARG A 147 2.26 0.77 20.61
CA ARG A 147 2.79 -0.56 20.98
C ARG A 147 2.24 -1.74 20.16
N VAL A 148 0.97 -1.70 19.72
CA VAL A 148 0.35 -2.77 18.93
C VAL A 148 0.90 -2.74 17.49
N GLY A 149 1.03 -1.54 16.92
CA GLY A 149 1.69 -1.34 15.63
C GLY A 149 3.18 -1.70 15.66
N ALA A 150 3.88 -1.42 16.76
CA ALA A 150 5.28 -1.82 16.94
C ALA A 150 5.45 -3.35 16.98
N GLU A 151 4.61 -4.05 17.74
CA GLU A 151 4.60 -5.53 17.76
C GLU A 151 4.35 -6.11 16.36
N LEU A 152 3.43 -5.50 15.60
CA LEU A 152 3.14 -5.91 14.23
C LEU A 152 4.37 -5.78 13.32
N VAL A 153 5.05 -4.63 13.35
CA VAL A 153 6.25 -4.34 12.54
C VAL A 153 7.42 -5.26 12.92
N ASP A 154 7.64 -5.50 14.21
CA ASP A 154 8.69 -6.43 14.69
C ASP A 154 8.49 -7.86 14.19
N ASN A 155 7.25 -8.22 13.87
CA ASN A 155 6.86 -9.52 13.39
C ASN A 155 6.54 -9.54 11.88
N ALA A 156 7.06 -8.58 11.09
CA ALA A 156 6.87 -8.52 9.65
C ALA A 156 7.15 -9.85 8.93
N HIS A 157 8.19 -10.57 9.37
CA HIS A 157 8.60 -11.88 8.85
C HIS A 157 7.48 -12.94 8.91
N ARG A 158 6.50 -12.81 9.81
CA ARG A 158 5.35 -13.74 9.94
C ARG A 158 4.37 -13.65 8.78
N PHE A 159 4.34 -12.53 8.05
CA PHE A 159 3.47 -12.32 6.91
C PHE A 159 4.10 -12.76 5.57
N VAL A 160 5.43 -12.92 5.54
CA VAL A 160 6.17 -13.17 4.30
C VAL A 160 6.18 -14.65 3.97
N SER A 161 5.75 -15.00 2.75
CA SER A 161 5.71 -16.37 2.24
C SER A 161 5.81 -16.38 0.72
N LYS A 162 5.97 -17.58 0.14
CA LYS A 162 5.99 -17.77 -1.33
C LYS A 162 4.72 -17.28 -2.02
N LEU A 163 3.59 -17.16 -1.31
CA LEU A 163 2.34 -16.64 -1.86
C LEU A 163 2.47 -15.22 -2.41
N ALA A 164 3.42 -14.43 -1.89
CA ALA A 164 3.73 -13.09 -2.39
C ALA A 164 4.15 -13.13 -3.87
N ALA A 165 4.83 -14.18 -4.34
CA ALA A 165 5.33 -14.25 -5.72
C ALA A 165 4.22 -14.09 -6.76
N ALA A 166 3.10 -14.79 -6.58
CA ALA A 166 1.96 -14.71 -7.49
C ALA A 166 1.31 -13.32 -7.48
N ARG A 167 1.24 -12.66 -6.31
CA ARG A 167 0.70 -11.30 -6.21
C ARG A 167 1.63 -10.29 -6.87
N PHE A 168 2.91 -10.26 -6.51
CA PHE A 168 3.87 -9.35 -7.13
C PHE A 168 3.92 -9.50 -8.65
N LEU A 169 3.92 -10.74 -9.15
CA LEU A 169 3.86 -11.02 -10.59
C LEU A 169 2.57 -10.51 -11.25
N GLY A 170 1.41 -10.78 -10.66
CA GLY A 170 0.13 -10.34 -11.21
C GLY A 170 -0.02 -8.81 -11.25
N TYR A 171 0.44 -8.11 -10.20
CA TYR A 171 0.47 -6.64 -10.18
C TYR A 171 1.46 -6.10 -11.21
N LEU A 172 2.66 -6.66 -11.31
CA LEU A 172 3.66 -6.27 -12.33
C LEU A 172 3.09 -6.41 -13.75
N GLN A 173 2.45 -7.54 -14.06
CA GLN A 173 1.83 -7.79 -15.36
C GLN A 173 0.69 -6.81 -15.65
N SER A 174 -0.11 -6.47 -14.65
CA SER A 174 -1.18 -5.48 -14.79
C SER A 174 -0.63 -4.08 -15.10
N GLN A 175 0.47 -3.69 -14.44
CA GLN A 175 1.16 -2.42 -14.71
C GLN A 175 1.80 -2.41 -16.11
N ARG A 176 2.39 -3.54 -16.55
CA ARG A 176 2.93 -3.74 -17.91
C ARG A 176 1.84 -3.62 -18.98
N ALA A 177 0.68 -4.22 -18.78
CA ALA A 177 -0.45 -4.11 -19.73
C ALA A 177 -0.99 -2.67 -19.78
N ALA A 178 -1.04 -1.99 -18.62
CA ALA A 178 -1.52 -0.62 -18.52
C ALA A 178 -0.56 0.39 -19.17
N MET A 179 0.76 0.16 -19.17
CA MET A 179 1.70 1.10 -19.79
C MET A 179 1.69 1.08 -21.32
N THR A 180 1.29 -0.04 -21.94
CA THR A 180 1.28 -0.24 -23.40
C THR A 180 -0.09 0.04 -24.03
N GLY A 181 -1.15 0.16 -23.23
CA GLY A 181 -2.51 0.38 -23.73
C GLY A 181 -3.13 -0.84 -24.42
N GLU A 182 -2.75 -2.04 -24.00
CA GLU A 182 -3.43 -3.27 -24.41
C GLU A 182 -4.95 -3.17 -24.15
N VAL A 183 -5.76 -3.72 -25.08
CA VAL A 183 -7.22 -3.56 -25.08
C VAL A 183 -7.82 -4.03 -23.75
N GLY A 184 -8.47 -3.11 -23.03
CA GLY A 184 -9.08 -3.35 -21.72
C GLY A 184 -8.26 -2.84 -20.53
N ALA A 185 -7.01 -2.40 -20.75
CA ALA A 185 -6.21 -1.73 -19.72
C ALA A 185 -6.49 -0.22 -19.70
N HIS A 186 -6.79 0.34 -18.52
CA HIS A 186 -6.98 1.78 -18.34
C HIS A 186 -5.63 2.53 -18.41
N THR A 187 -5.23 2.97 -19.61
CA THR A 187 -4.15 3.95 -19.76
C THR A 187 -4.63 5.29 -19.19
N ASN A 188 -4.10 5.65 -18.03
CA ASN A 188 -4.56 6.83 -17.31
C ASN A 188 -3.76 8.10 -17.67
N ARG A 189 -2.67 8.00 -18.44
CA ARG A 189 -1.75 9.14 -18.67
C ARG A 189 -1.41 9.35 -20.17
N PRO A 190 -2.39 9.70 -21.03
CA PRO A 190 -2.12 9.95 -22.45
C PRO A 190 -1.06 11.05 -22.67
N GLU A 191 -0.92 11.98 -21.73
CA GLU A 191 0.11 13.00 -21.74
C GLU A 191 1.54 12.44 -21.66
N LEU A 192 1.77 11.37 -20.88
CA LEU A 192 3.09 10.74 -20.78
C LEU A 192 3.40 9.94 -22.04
N VAL A 193 2.40 9.24 -22.57
CA VAL A 193 2.53 8.48 -23.83
C VAL A 193 2.87 9.42 -24.99
N ALA A 194 2.25 10.60 -25.05
CA ALA A 194 2.53 11.59 -26.09
C ALA A 194 3.98 12.12 -26.05
N VAL A 195 4.58 12.22 -24.86
CA VAL A 195 5.95 12.75 -24.70
C VAL A 195 7.01 11.66 -24.84
N HIS A 196 6.79 10.49 -24.24
CA HIS A 196 7.82 9.45 -24.08
C HIS A 196 7.55 8.18 -24.91
N GLY A 197 6.39 8.10 -25.58
CA GLY A 197 5.97 6.91 -26.34
C GLY A 197 5.30 5.82 -25.51
N TYR A 198 5.26 5.95 -24.18
CA TYR A 198 4.59 5.02 -23.24
C TYR A 198 4.34 5.69 -21.88
N ASP A 199 3.53 5.06 -21.02
CA ASP A 199 3.26 5.57 -19.66
C ASP A 199 4.45 5.28 -18.71
N THR A 200 5.32 6.26 -18.52
CA THR A 200 6.52 6.15 -17.67
C THR A 200 6.21 5.94 -16.19
N LYS A 201 5.00 6.31 -15.71
CA LYS A 201 4.56 6.06 -14.33
C LYS A 201 4.23 4.59 -14.13
N TYR A 202 3.43 4.01 -15.01
CA TYR A 202 3.11 2.58 -14.96
C TYR A 202 4.35 1.70 -15.19
N ALA A 203 5.23 2.07 -16.11
CA ALA A 203 6.50 1.39 -16.34
C ALA A 203 7.37 1.34 -15.08
N MET A 204 7.57 2.49 -14.41
CA MET A 204 8.34 2.54 -13.16
C MET A 204 7.68 1.69 -12.07
N HIS A 205 6.35 1.74 -11.92
CA HIS A 205 5.64 0.92 -10.94
C HIS A 205 5.78 -0.59 -11.21
N ALA A 206 5.72 -1.02 -12.47
CA ALA A 206 5.95 -2.42 -12.85
C ALA A 206 7.35 -2.90 -12.42
N LEU A 207 8.39 -2.12 -12.76
CA LEU A 207 9.77 -2.42 -12.39
C LEU A 207 9.99 -2.40 -10.88
N ARG A 208 9.43 -1.41 -10.17
CA ARG A 208 9.51 -1.32 -8.71
C ARG A 208 8.92 -2.56 -8.05
N LEU A 209 7.77 -3.05 -8.52
CA LEU A 209 7.18 -4.31 -8.06
C LEU A 209 8.11 -5.49 -8.33
N GLY A 210 8.74 -5.55 -9.50
CA GLY A 210 9.73 -6.56 -9.84
C GLY A 210 10.90 -6.60 -8.86
N VAL A 211 11.55 -5.45 -8.65
CA VAL A 211 12.70 -5.28 -7.74
C VAL A 211 12.32 -5.65 -6.31
N GLN A 212 11.28 -5.04 -5.77
CA GLN A 212 10.86 -5.28 -4.39
C GLN A 212 10.34 -6.70 -4.17
N GLY A 213 9.67 -7.30 -5.16
CA GLY A 213 9.22 -8.67 -5.09
C GLY A 213 10.38 -9.66 -5.08
N VAL A 214 11.41 -9.43 -5.89
CA VAL A 214 12.65 -10.23 -5.88
C VAL A 214 13.36 -10.10 -4.54
N GLU A 215 13.50 -8.89 -4.00
CA GLU A 215 14.10 -8.65 -2.69
C GLU A 215 13.32 -9.37 -1.57
N LEU A 216 11.99 -9.21 -1.54
CA LEU A 216 11.13 -9.85 -0.54
C LEU A 216 11.26 -11.37 -0.61
N LEU A 217 11.21 -11.95 -1.80
CA LEU A 217 11.25 -13.40 -1.98
C LEU A 217 12.62 -14.02 -1.72
N THR A 218 13.69 -13.23 -1.77
CA THR A 218 15.06 -13.70 -1.51
C THR A 218 15.49 -13.46 -0.07
N THR A 219 15.06 -12.37 0.55
CA THR A 219 15.56 -11.92 1.86
C THR A 219 14.51 -11.96 2.97
N GLY A 220 13.23 -12.06 2.60
CA GLY A 220 12.11 -11.91 3.53
C GLY A 220 11.82 -10.46 3.90
N ARG A 221 12.43 -9.46 3.25
CA ARG A 221 12.28 -8.03 3.57
C ARG A 221 12.21 -7.17 2.32
N ILE A 222 11.68 -5.95 2.47
CA ILE A 222 11.75 -4.89 1.46
C ILE A 222 12.57 -3.74 2.07
N THR A 223 13.51 -3.20 1.31
CA THR A 223 14.26 -2.01 1.71
C THR A 223 13.60 -0.76 1.13
N LEU A 224 13.37 0.23 1.99
CA LEU A 224 12.79 1.52 1.64
C LEU A 224 13.72 2.63 2.18
N PRO A 225 14.13 3.60 1.33
CA PRO A 225 13.88 3.70 -0.11
C PRO A 225 14.54 2.57 -0.92
N VAL A 226 14.13 2.39 -2.18
CA VAL A 226 14.72 1.36 -3.06
C VAL A 226 16.24 1.58 -3.16
N PRO A 227 17.08 0.55 -2.95
CA PRO A 227 18.53 0.69 -2.99
C PRO A 227 19.04 1.35 -4.28
N ALA A 228 20.10 2.15 -4.17
CA ALA A 228 20.58 3.04 -5.25
C ALA A 228 20.74 2.35 -6.61
N ALA A 229 21.29 1.13 -6.64
CA ALA A 229 21.50 0.39 -7.89
C ALA A 229 20.21 0.20 -8.71
N ASP A 230 19.11 -0.12 -8.06
CA ASP A 230 17.80 -0.27 -8.72
C ASP A 230 17.04 1.06 -8.76
N GLY A 231 17.13 1.86 -7.70
CA GLY A 231 16.44 3.15 -7.57
C GLY A 231 16.85 4.15 -8.66
N ASP A 232 18.13 4.18 -9.04
CA ASP A 232 18.62 5.06 -10.11
C ASP A 232 17.99 4.70 -11.46
N TYR A 233 17.91 3.41 -11.77
CA TYR A 233 17.25 2.92 -12.99
C TYR A 233 15.75 3.24 -12.98
N LEU A 234 15.06 3.05 -11.85
CA LEU A 234 13.64 3.42 -11.71
C LEU A 234 13.41 4.92 -11.97
N ARG A 235 14.31 5.80 -11.52
CA ARG A 235 14.24 7.25 -11.79
C ARG A 235 14.54 7.59 -13.26
N GLN A 236 15.43 6.87 -13.93
CA GLN A 236 15.68 7.05 -15.37
C GLN A 236 14.44 6.69 -16.18
N VAL A 237 13.82 5.55 -15.88
CA VAL A 237 12.55 5.13 -16.52
C VAL A 237 11.44 6.14 -16.24
N ARG A 238 11.32 6.63 -15.00
CA ARG A 238 10.30 7.62 -14.65
C ARG A 238 10.47 8.95 -15.39
N ARG A 239 11.71 9.35 -15.70
CA ARG A 239 12.04 10.53 -16.50
C ARG A 239 11.90 10.30 -18.01
N GLY A 240 11.61 9.06 -18.44
CA GLY A 240 11.52 8.69 -19.86
C GLY A 240 12.87 8.70 -20.58
N GLU A 241 13.97 8.49 -19.84
CA GLU A 241 15.34 8.45 -20.37
C GLU A 241 15.68 7.08 -20.98
N VAL A 242 14.85 6.06 -20.74
CA VAL A 242 15.04 4.68 -21.19
C VAL A 242 14.02 4.35 -22.28
N GLY A 243 14.45 3.66 -23.34
CA GLY A 243 13.55 3.26 -24.42
C GLY A 243 12.56 2.18 -24.01
N LEU A 244 11.34 2.19 -24.58
CA LEU A 244 10.28 1.23 -24.26
C LEU A 244 10.71 -0.25 -24.37
N GLY A 245 11.49 -0.60 -25.41
CA GLY A 245 11.97 -1.97 -25.59
C GLY A 245 12.82 -2.45 -24.41
N GLU A 246 13.78 -1.64 -23.96
CA GLU A 246 14.63 -1.94 -22.81
C GLU A 246 13.81 -2.01 -21.50
N VAL A 247 12.81 -1.13 -21.34
CA VAL A 247 11.89 -1.18 -20.19
C VAL A 247 11.12 -2.50 -20.18
N ILE A 248 10.57 -2.93 -21.32
CA ILE A 248 9.85 -4.21 -21.44
C ILE A 248 10.77 -5.38 -21.12
N ASP A 249 11.97 -5.42 -21.69
CA ASP A 249 12.94 -6.50 -21.44
C ASP A 249 13.26 -6.64 -19.95
N ARG A 250 13.41 -5.51 -19.24
CA ARG A 250 13.70 -5.50 -17.80
C ARG A 250 12.49 -5.88 -16.94
N ILE A 251 11.28 -5.54 -17.36
CA ILE A 251 10.04 -6.02 -16.73
C ILE A 251 9.90 -7.53 -16.91
N ASP A 252 10.16 -8.03 -18.12
CA ASP A 252 10.04 -9.45 -18.44
C ASP A 252 11.12 -10.28 -17.73
N GLU A 253 12.34 -9.74 -17.60
CA GLU A 253 13.40 -10.32 -16.75
C GLU A 253 12.97 -10.41 -15.27
N ALA A 254 12.43 -9.32 -14.72
CA ALA A 254 11.95 -9.31 -13.34
C ALA A 254 10.78 -10.30 -13.12
N ALA A 255 9.85 -10.38 -14.07
CA ALA A 255 8.76 -11.35 -14.05
C ALA A 255 9.27 -12.79 -14.07
N ALA A 256 10.25 -13.10 -14.92
CA ALA A 256 10.88 -14.43 -14.97
C ALA A 256 11.58 -14.77 -13.65
N ARG A 257 12.29 -13.81 -13.02
CA ARG A 257 12.90 -14.01 -11.70
C ARG A 257 11.86 -14.28 -10.62
N LEU A 258 10.76 -13.53 -10.58
CA LEU A 258 9.65 -13.78 -9.64
C LEU A 258 9.04 -15.18 -9.85
N ALA A 259 8.89 -15.62 -11.09
CA ALA A 259 8.37 -16.94 -11.42
C ALA A 259 9.30 -18.07 -10.92
N VAL A 260 10.62 -17.91 -11.04
CA VAL A 260 11.60 -18.85 -10.49
C VAL A 260 11.56 -18.84 -8.96
N LEU A 261 11.51 -17.65 -8.34
CA LEU A 261 11.51 -17.50 -6.88
C LEU A 261 10.24 -18.03 -6.21
N ARG A 262 9.11 -18.08 -6.93
CA ARG A 262 7.89 -18.77 -6.45
C ARG A 262 8.17 -20.20 -6.00
N ASP A 263 9.09 -20.89 -6.68
CA ASP A 263 9.39 -22.30 -6.42
C ASP A 263 10.62 -22.47 -5.49
N SER A 264 11.30 -21.37 -5.12
CA SER A 264 12.44 -21.34 -4.19
C SER A 264 12.04 -21.80 -2.79
N THR A 265 12.94 -22.49 -2.07
CA THR A 265 12.75 -22.91 -0.67
C THR A 265 13.22 -21.88 0.37
N ALA A 266 13.67 -20.70 -0.05
CA ALA A 266 14.19 -19.66 0.83
C ALA A 266 13.15 -19.08 1.82
N LEU A 267 11.87 -19.15 1.46
CA LEU A 267 10.75 -18.68 2.27
C LEU A 267 9.76 -19.80 2.60
N PRO A 268 9.00 -19.68 3.70
CA PRO A 268 7.93 -20.61 4.01
C PRO A 268 6.85 -20.60 2.93
N ALA A 269 6.23 -21.76 2.71
CA ALA A 269 5.16 -21.91 1.72
C ALA A 269 3.91 -21.07 2.06
N GLU A 270 3.60 -20.97 3.35
CA GLU A 270 2.47 -20.21 3.89
C GLU A 270 2.96 -19.23 4.96
N PRO A 271 2.29 -18.09 5.16
CA PRO A 271 2.56 -17.19 6.28
C PRO A 271 2.10 -17.81 7.61
N ASP A 272 2.54 -17.25 8.73
CA ASP A 272 2.15 -17.69 10.07
C ASP A 272 0.75 -17.18 10.45
N ARG A 273 -0.27 -17.85 9.90
CA ARG A 273 -1.68 -17.51 10.13
C ARG A 273 -2.08 -17.63 11.60
N ARG A 274 -1.48 -18.56 12.34
CA ARG A 274 -1.78 -18.74 13.77
C ARG A 274 -1.32 -17.54 14.56
N TRP A 275 -0.08 -17.09 14.35
CA TRP A 275 0.43 -15.90 15.02
C TRP A 275 -0.41 -14.66 14.69
N VAL A 276 -0.83 -14.50 13.43
CA VAL A 276 -1.67 -13.36 13.00
C VAL A 276 -3.06 -13.42 13.64
N ASP A 277 -3.68 -14.59 13.72
CA ASP A 277 -4.97 -14.77 14.39
C ASP A 277 -4.88 -14.46 15.89
N ASP A 278 -3.87 -15.01 16.56
CA ASP A 278 -3.57 -14.72 17.97
C ASP A 278 -3.30 -13.21 18.16
N TRP A 279 -2.66 -12.55 17.17
CA TRP A 279 -2.32 -11.12 17.21
C TRP A 279 -3.55 -10.24 17.10
N LEU A 280 -4.42 -10.54 16.14
CA LEU A 280 -5.72 -9.88 16.04
C LEU A 280 -6.51 -10.05 17.33
N HIS A 281 -6.65 -11.28 17.82
CA HIS A 281 -7.44 -11.58 19.01
C HIS A 281 -6.96 -10.79 20.25
N ARG A 282 -5.66 -10.82 20.56
CA ARG A 282 -5.10 -10.09 21.71
C ARG A 282 -5.18 -8.58 21.53
N SER A 283 -5.00 -8.09 20.31
CA SER A 283 -5.06 -6.65 19.99
C SER A 283 -6.47 -6.10 20.17
N TYR A 284 -7.50 -6.79 19.65
CA TYR A 284 -8.90 -6.37 19.86
C TYR A 284 -9.33 -6.47 21.31
N THR A 285 -8.99 -7.57 21.99
CA THR A 285 -9.33 -7.73 23.41
C THR A 285 -8.74 -6.61 24.25
N TRP A 286 -7.48 -6.24 23.99
CA TRP A 286 -6.88 -5.08 24.63
C TRP A 286 -7.59 -3.77 24.28
N TYR A 287 -7.84 -3.51 23.00
CA TYR A 287 -8.47 -2.26 22.55
C TYR A 287 -9.88 -2.07 23.10
N TRP A 288 -10.65 -3.14 23.25
CA TRP A 288 -12.01 -3.08 23.80
C TRP A 288 -12.05 -3.00 25.33
N ALA A 289 -10.94 -3.28 26.02
CA ALA A 289 -10.88 -3.19 27.47
C ALA A 289 -10.82 -1.74 28.00
N GLY A 290 -10.47 -0.77 27.13
CA GLY A 290 -10.28 0.64 27.49
C GLY A 290 -8.86 0.93 27.93
#